data_AF-A0A3E2CBR3-F1
#
_entry.id   AF-A0A3E2CBR3-F1
#
_cell.length_a   1.000
_cell.length_b   1.000
_cell.length_c   1.000
_cell.angle_alpha   90.00
_cell.angle_beta   90.00
_cell.angle_gamma   90.00
#
_symmetry.space_group_name_H-M   'P 1'
#
loop_
_entity.id
_entity.type
_entity.pdbx_description
1 polymer ?
#
loop_
_entity_poly.entity_id
_entity_poly.type
_entity_poly.pdbx_seq_one_letter_code
_entity_poly.pdbx_strand_id
1 'polypeptide(L)'
;MSDIFNTNNNGLESSNCVTDQVDSNAASSINRVVSMRWRVADIALGAALAAVFGVILYGYGLVFIPLIRTLNAAVLPGFASITHGVWYLSGTLAVLLIRKPGSAVYVNVVAAFVQVLLGTPFNMRDTLISALLQGVFAEIPFLIFRLRKFNLTLSVVSGLLVAFEYGVYLTFTKYQGKAPTYITIHMLNELISGLLLSGVLVWFVYLALRKTGALDNFASGRSDRA
;
A
#
# COMPACT_ATOMS: atom_id res chain seq x y z
N MET A 1 -50.63 75.60 -14.21
CA MET A 1 -50.04 75.15 -15.49
C MET A 1 -48.72 74.48 -15.15
N SER A 2 -48.65 73.16 -14.94
CA SER A 2 -48.90 72.05 -15.90
C SER A 2 -47.56 71.60 -16.53
N ASP A 3 -47.12 70.35 -16.52
CA ASP A 3 -47.55 69.12 -15.82
C ASP A 3 -46.28 68.32 -15.43
N ILE A 4 -46.20 67.37 -14.49
CA ILE A 4 -47.08 66.24 -14.11
C ILE A 4 -47.06 65.09 -15.17
N PHE A 5 -47.00 63.85 -14.70
CA PHE A 5 -46.94 62.57 -15.44
C PHE A 5 -45.90 62.41 -16.57
N ASN A 6 -44.82 61.68 -16.28
CA ASN A 6 -44.48 60.52 -17.11
C ASN A 6 -43.86 59.40 -16.26
N THR A 7 -44.58 58.29 -16.12
CA THR A 7 -44.15 57.09 -15.41
C THR A 7 -43.69 56.07 -16.44
N ASN A 8 -42.49 55.50 -16.31
CA ASN A 8 -42.20 54.19 -16.89
C ASN A 8 -41.18 53.44 -16.04
N ASN A 9 -41.67 52.42 -15.34
CA ASN A 9 -40.84 51.34 -14.82
C ASN A 9 -40.23 50.58 -16.00
N ASN A 10 -39.02 50.02 -15.82
CA ASN A 10 -38.67 48.65 -16.22
C ASN A 10 -37.20 48.36 -15.91
N GLY A 11 -36.90 47.13 -15.48
CA GLY A 11 -35.52 46.66 -15.32
C GLY A 11 -35.02 46.63 -13.87
N LEU A 12 -35.53 45.68 -13.09
CA LEU A 12 -34.75 45.13 -11.97
C LEU A 12 -33.52 44.44 -12.58
N GLU A 13 -32.34 45.05 -12.49
CA GLU A 13 -31.08 44.33 -12.75
C GLU A 13 -30.87 43.30 -11.64
N SER A 14 -31.43 42.11 -11.87
CA SER A 14 -31.10 40.91 -11.12
C SER A 14 -29.62 40.63 -11.30
N SER A 15 -28.82 41.04 -10.32
CA SER A 15 -27.40 40.72 -10.22
C SER A 15 -27.20 39.21 -10.14
N ASN A 16 -27.11 38.56 -11.29
CA ASN A 16 -26.95 37.11 -11.46
C ASN A 16 -25.53 36.62 -11.08
N CYS A 17 -24.99 37.14 -9.98
CA CYS A 17 -23.74 36.70 -9.35
C CYS A 17 -23.76 35.20 -9.00
N VAL A 18 -24.95 34.64 -8.76
CA VAL A 18 -25.13 33.22 -8.43
C VAL A 18 -24.85 32.28 -9.61
N THR A 19 -25.21 32.64 -10.85
CA THR A 19 -24.98 31.76 -12.01
C THR A 19 -23.51 31.73 -12.43
N ASP A 20 -22.83 32.88 -12.43
CA ASP A 20 -21.39 32.93 -12.78
C ASP A 20 -20.52 32.16 -11.77
N GLN A 21 -20.97 32.07 -10.50
CA GLN A 21 -20.32 31.21 -9.50
C GLN A 21 -20.61 29.72 -9.70
N VAL A 22 -21.76 29.32 -10.25
CA VAL A 22 -22.04 27.91 -10.55
C VAL A 22 -21.15 27.42 -11.72
N ASP A 23 -21.02 28.23 -12.78
CA ASP A 23 -20.26 27.85 -13.97
C ASP A 23 -18.74 27.85 -13.72
N SER A 24 -18.23 28.82 -12.95
CA SER A 24 -16.82 28.83 -12.54
C SER A 24 -16.45 27.69 -11.58
N ASN A 25 -17.37 27.28 -10.68
CA ASN A 25 -17.16 26.10 -9.85
C ASN A 25 -17.19 24.80 -10.67
N ALA A 26 -18.11 24.68 -11.65
CA ALA A 26 -18.18 23.52 -12.55
C ALA A 26 -16.89 23.34 -13.38
N ALA A 27 -16.37 24.42 -13.96
CA ALA A 27 -15.14 24.41 -14.76
C ALA A 27 -13.88 24.00 -13.95
N SER A 28 -13.84 24.28 -12.65
CA SER A 28 -12.71 23.92 -11.77
C SER A 28 -12.54 22.40 -11.54
N SER A 29 -13.58 21.61 -11.82
CA SER A 29 -13.65 20.19 -11.45
C SER A 29 -12.87 19.24 -12.37
N ILE A 30 -12.59 19.64 -13.62
CA ILE A 30 -12.07 18.76 -14.68
C ILE A 30 -10.56 19.00 -14.94
N ASN A 31 -9.74 18.80 -13.91
CA ASN A 31 -8.36 18.30 -14.07
C ASN A 31 -7.74 17.91 -12.71
N ARG A 32 -8.26 16.84 -12.11
CA ARG A 32 -7.68 16.24 -10.88
C ARG A 32 -6.41 15.46 -11.21
N VAL A 33 -5.37 16.16 -11.68
CA VAL A 33 -4.04 15.61 -11.91
C VAL A 33 -3.54 15.03 -10.58
N VAL A 34 -3.41 13.70 -10.52
CA VAL A 34 -2.89 13.01 -9.34
C VAL A 34 -1.46 13.48 -9.10
N SER A 35 -1.27 14.38 -8.13
CA SER A 35 0.01 15.02 -7.91
C SER A 35 1.01 13.99 -7.36
N MET A 36 1.93 13.53 -8.21
CA MET A 36 2.99 12.58 -7.85
C MET A 36 3.98 13.13 -6.82
N ARG A 37 3.91 14.44 -6.52
CA ARG A 37 4.68 15.12 -5.47
C ARG A 37 4.20 14.64 -4.09
N TRP A 38 5.11 14.14 -3.27
CA TRP A 38 4.86 13.81 -1.87
C TRP A 38 4.43 15.03 -1.07
N ARG A 39 3.43 14.88 -0.20
CA ARG A 39 3.01 15.89 0.80
C ARG A 39 3.47 15.42 2.17
N VAL A 40 3.64 16.35 3.11
CA VAL A 40 4.01 16.03 4.51
C VAL A 40 3.04 15.01 5.13
N ALA A 41 1.74 15.12 4.85
CA ALA A 41 0.72 14.17 5.30
C ALA A 41 0.94 12.73 4.79
N ASP A 42 1.48 12.55 3.58
CA ASP A 42 1.76 11.22 3.02
C ASP A 42 3.00 10.59 3.68
N ILE A 43 4.01 11.42 3.98
CA ILE A 43 5.23 11.01 4.70
C ILE A 43 4.86 10.61 6.13
N ALA A 44 4.05 11.42 6.82
CA ALA A 44 3.56 11.12 8.17
C ALA A 44 2.70 9.84 8.20
N LEU A 45 1.80 9.65 7.23
CA LEU A 45 1.02 8.41 7.09
C LEU A 45 1.94 7.20 6.87
N GLY A 46 2.92 7.31 5.98
CA GLY A 46 3.91 6.25 5.74
C GLY A 46 4.75 5.93 6.97
N ALA A 47 5.20 6.93 7.73
CA ALA A 47 5.94 6.74 8.97
C ALA A 47 5.09 6.07 10.07
N ALA A 48 3.82 6.48 10.22
CA ALA A 48 2.89 5.86 11.16
C ALA A 48 2.59 4.39 10.81
N LEU A 49 2.33 4.11 9.52
CA LEU A 49 2.19 2.74 9.02
C LEU A 49 3.47 1.93 9.29
N ALA A 50 4.64 2.47 8.98
CA ALA A 50 5.92 1.80 9.18
C ALA A 50 6.19 1.48 10.65
N ALA A 51 5.85 2.38 11.59
CA ALA A 51 5.96 2.12 13.02
C ALA A 51 5.03 0.98 13.46
N VAL A 52 3.75 1.01 13.06
CA VAL A 52 2.77 -0.04 13.38
C VAL A 52 3.20 -1.39 12.80
N PHE A 53 3.56 -1.45 11.51
CA PHE A 53 4.04 -2.67 10.89
C PHE A 53 5.38 -3.15 11.46
N GLY A 54 6.31 -2.25 11.80
CA GLY A 54 7.58 -2.62 12.43
C GLY A 54 7.41 -3.34 13.77
N VAL A 55 6.47 -2.86 14.60
CA VAL A 55 6.11 -3.52 15.87
C VAL A 55 5.40 -4.86 15.63
N ILE A 56 4.45 -4.92 14.68
CA ILE A 56 3.76 -6.17 14.31
C ILE A 56 4.76 -7.22 13.80
N LEU A 57 5.66 -6.83 12.89
CA LEU A 57 6.68 -7.70 12.31
C LEU A 57 7.73 -8.11 13.35
N TYR A 58 8.03 -7.27 14.34
CA TYR A 58 8.88 -7.64 15.47
C TYR A 58 8.21 -8.69 16.35
N GLY A 59 6.97 -8.45 16.80
CA GLY A 59 6.19 -9.42 17.59
C GLY A 59 5.99 -10.74 16.86
N TYR A 60 5.74 -10.68 15.55
CA TYR A 60 5.70 -11.84 14.67
C TYR A 60 7.04 -12.59 14.62
N GLY A 61 8.16 -11.88 14.45
CA GLY A 61 9.50 -12.46 14.48
C GLY A 61 9.84 -13.14 15.81
N LEU A 62 9.41 -12.55 16.93
CA LEU A 62 9.66 -13.05 18.28
C LEU A 62 8.81 -14.28 18.65
N VAL A 63 7.49 -14.22 18.40
CA VAL A 63 6.53 -15.24 18.85
C VAL A 63 6.35 -16.34 17.81
N PHE A 64 6.24 -15.98 16.54
CA PHE A 64 5.83 -16.92 15.50
C PHE A 64 6.98 -17.78 14.99
N ILE A 65 8.21 -17.26 14.90
CA ILE A 65 9.37 -18.03 14.43
C ILE A 65 9.72 -19.25 15.32
N PRO A 66 9.81 -19.15 16.66
CA PRO A 66 10.08 -20.33 17.49
C PRO A 66 8.94 -21.36 17.38
N LEU A 67 7.69 -20.91 17.34
CA LEU A 67 6.51 -21.77 17.16
C LEU A 67 6.48 -22.46 15.79
N ILE A 68 6.81 -21.74 14.72
CA ILE A 68 6.91 -22.28 13.36
C ILE A 68 8.10 -23.24 13.24
N ARG A 69 9.21 -23.00 13.94
CA ARG A 69 10.34 -23.94 13.97
C ARG A 69 9.98 -25.27 14.64
N THR A 70 9.27 -25.27 15.76
CA THR A 70 8.85 -26.52 16.42
C THR A 70 7.79 -27.26 15.61
N LEU A 71 6.83 -26.56 15.00
CA LEU A 71 5.81 -27.17 14.14
C LEU A 71 6.38 -27.73 12.83
N ASN A 72 7.34 -27.05 12.19
CA ASN A 72 7.96 -27.56 10.95
C ASN A 72 8.85 -28.78 11.16
N ALA A 73 9.41 -28.97 12.36
CA ALA A 73 10.14 -30.18 12.69
C ALA A 73 9.25 -31.44 12.67
N ALA A 74 7.92 -31.27 12.82
CA ALA A 74 6.95 -32.35 12.85
C ALA A 74 6.16 -32.54 11.54
N VAL A 75 5.88 -31.48 10.77
CA VAL A 75 4.81 -31.53 9.75
C VAL A 75 5.27 -31.64 8.29
N LEU A 76 6.33 -30.94 7.84
CA LEU A 76 7.06 -31.21 6.58
C LEU A 76 8.17 -30.15 6.38
N PRO A 77 9.38 -30.50 5.93
CA PRO A 77 10.41 -29.51 5.59
C PRO A 77 9.99 -28.72 4.35
N GLY A 78 9.57 -27.45 4.55
CA GLY A 78 9.18 -26.51 3.50
C GLY A 78 7.85 -25.79 3.74
N PHE A 79 7.09 -26.17 4.77
CA PHE A 79 5.78 -25.56 5.08
C PHE A 79 5.85 -24.18 5.73
N ALA A 80 6.95 -23.85 6.42
CA ALA A 80 7.21 -22.57 7.10
C ALA A 80 6.86 -21.33 6.25
N SER A 81 7.17 -21.43 4.95
CA SER A 81 7.06 -20.38 3.94
C SER A 81 5.64 -19.85 3.75
N ILE A 82 4.62 -20.66 4.07
CA ILE A 82 3.21 -20.22 4.00
C ILE A 82 2.93 -19.02 4.91
N THR A 83 3.80 -18.74 5.87
CA THR A 83 3.66 -17.65 6.84
C THR A 83 4.52 -16.42 6.53
N HIS A 84 5.39 -16.47 5.52
CA HIS A 84 6.26 -15.35 5.15
C HIS A 84 5.50 -14.20 4.48
N GLY A 85 4.32 -14.44 3.90
CA GLY A 85 3.46 -13.40 3.32
C GLY A 85 3.03 -12.29 4.30
N VAL A 86 3.15 -12.52 5.62
CA VAL A 86 2.98 -11.48 6.65
C VAL A 86 4.02 -10.34 6.51
N TRP A 87 5.23 -10.67 6.05
CA TRP A 87 6.34 -9.72 5.91
C TRP A 87 6.13 -8.75 4.73
N TYR A 88 5.34 -9.15 3.75
CA TYR A 88 5.08 -8.35 2.55
C TYR A 88 3.87 -7.42 2.70
N LEU A 89 3.12 -7.49 3.82
CA LEU A 89 1.88 -6.74 4.04
C LEU A 89 2.10 -5.22 4.08
N SER A 90 3.20 -4.80 4.71
CA SER A 90 3.64 -3.40 4.84
C SER A 90 3.80 -2.72 3.47
N GLY A 91 4.54 -3.36 2.56
CA GLY A 91 4.87 -2.82 1.25
C GLY A 91 3.65 -2.67 0.34
N THR A 92 2.86 -3.73 0.16
CA THR A 92 1.70 -3.70 -0.74
C THR A 92 0.56 -2.81 -0.21
N LEU A 93 0.33 -2.78 1.11
CA LEU A 93 -0.67 -1.88 1.70
C LEU A 93 -0.25 -0.40 1.59
N ALA A 94 1.05 -0.09 1.74
CA ALA A 94 1.55 1.27 1.58
C ALA A 94 1.27 1.85 0.19
N VAL A 95 1.43 1.06 -0.87
CA VAL A 95 1.14 1.48 -2.25
C VAL A 95 -0.35 1.74 -2.48
N LEU A 96 -1.23 0.90 -1.91
CA LEU A 96 -2.68 1.09 -2.00
C LEU A 96 -3.17 2.34 -1.25
N LEU A 97 -2.55 2.66 -0.11
CA LEU A 97 -2.91 3.80 0.74
C LEU A 97 -2.34 5.13 0.22
N ILE A 98 -1.02 5.18 -0.05
CA ILE A 98 -0.30 6.41 -0.39
C ILE A 98 -0.38 6.71 -1.90
N ARG A 99 -0.42 5.66 -2.75
CA ARG A 99 -0.57 5.75 -4.21
C ARG A 99 0.50 6.61 -4.91
N LYS A 100 1.74 6.56 -4.40
CA LYS A 100 2.90 7.32 -4.94
C LYS A 100 4.09 6.40 -5.22
N PRO A 101 4.96 6.77 -6.18
CA PRO A 101 6.18 6.01 -6.41
C PRO A 101 7.12 6.16 -5.19
N GLY A 102 7.76 5.06 -4.81
CA GLY A 102 8.60 4.89 -3.63
C GLY A 102 7.85 4.63 -2.31
N SER A 103 6.52 4.43 -2.34
CA SER A 103 5.73 4.24 -1.11
C SER A 103 5.84 2.86 -0.47
N ALA A 104 5.94 1.76 -1.23
CA ALA A 104 6.25 0.45 -0.65
C ALA A 104 7.67 0.45 -0.07
N VAL A 105 8.64 0.94 -0.86
CA VAL A 105 10.06 0.95 -0.46
C VAL A 105 10.23 1.75 0.82
N TYR A 106 9.67 2.97 0.89
CA TYR A 106 9.75 3.81 2.09
C TYR A 106 9.16 3.12 3.32
N VAL A 107 7.91 2.65 3.25
CA VAL A 107 7.25 2.05 4.42
C VAL A 107 7.91 0.74 4.83
N ASN A 108 8.32 -0.10 3.87
CA ASN A 108 8.94 -1.39 4.19
C ASN A 108 10.33 -1.25 4.79
N VAL A 109 11.17 -0.35 4.27
CA VAL A 109 12.51 -0.08 4.82
C VAL A 109 12.41 0.54 6.22
N VAL A 110 11.51 1.49 6.45
CA VAL A 110 11.31 2.08 7.79
C VAL A 110 10.72 1.06 8.77
N ALA A 111 9.78 0.20 8.34
CA ALA A 111 9.24 -0.87 9.18
C ALA A 111 10.31 -1.90 9.56
N ALA A 112 11.14 -2.32 8.59
CA ALA A 112 12.29 -3.19 8.83
C ALA A 112 13.33 -2.56 9.77
N PHE A 113 13.57 -1.25 9.66
CA PHE A 113 14.46 -0.53 10.57
C PHE A 113 13.91 -0.51 12.01
N VAL A 114 12.62 -0.21 12.19
CA VAL A 114 11.95 -0.31 13.51
C VAL A 114 12.02 -1.74 14.06
N GLN A 115 11.77 -2.76 13.23
CA GLN A 115 11.88 -4.16 13.63
C GLN A 115 13.30 -4.53 14.10
N VAL A 116 14.34 -4.04 13.41
CA VAL A 116 15.73 -4.26 13.80
C VAL A 116 16.06 -3.57 15.12
N LEU A 117 15.64 -2.31 15.30
CA LEU A 117 15.85 -1.55 16.53
C LEU A 117 15.21 -2.21 17.76
N LEU A 118 14.10 -2.93 17.59
CA LEU A 118 13.43 -3.67 18.65
C LEU A 118 14.16 -4.98 19.07
N GLY A 119 15.27 -5.35 18.40
CA GLY A 119 16.08 -6.51 18.77
C GLY A 119 15.68 -7.80 18.03
N THR A 120 15.43 -7.71 16.72
CA THR A 120 15.12 -8.89 15.88
C THR A 120 16.28 -9.90 15.84
N PRO A 121 16.02 -11.22 15.84
CA PRO A 121 17.06 -12.27 15.78
C PRO A 121 17.72 -12.41 14.39
N PHE A 122 17.48 -11.48 13.46
CA PHE A 122 18.00 -11.48 12.11
C PHE A 122 19.11 -10.44 11.92
N ASN A 123 20.06 -10.73 11.04
CA ASN A 123 21.10 -9.78 10.64
C ASN A 123 20.47 -8.51 10.06
N MET A 124 20.72 -7.35 10.70
CA MET A 124 20.26 -6.03 10.24
C MET A 124 20.45 -5.82 8.74
N ARG A 125 21.64 -6.15 8.22
CA ARG A 125 21.99 -5.98 6.80
C ARG A 125 21.06 -6.79 5.88
N ASP A 126 20.83 -8.05 6.19
CA ASP A 126 20.07 -8.96 5.32
C ASP A 126 18.56 -8.64 5.39
N THR A 127 18.06 -8.21 6.55
CA THR A 127 16.68 -7.72 6.72
C THR A 127 16.43 -6.42 5.96
N LEU A 128 17.34 -5.44 6.03
CA LEU A 128 17.18 -4.18 5.28
C LEU A 128 17.28 -4.39 3.76
N ILE A 129 18.21 -5.22 3.30
CA ILE A 129 18.36 -5.54 1.86
C ILE A 129 17.09 -6.24 1.35
N SER A 130 16.59 -7.25 2.05
CA SER A 130 15.37 -7.96 1.62
C SER A 130 14.13 -7.06 1.68
N ALA A 131 13.96 -6.21 2.71
CA ALA A 131 12.85 -5.28 2.79
C ALA A 131 12.87 -4.23 1.66
N LEU A 132 14.06 -3.76 1.26
CA LEU A 132 14.21 -2.85 0.12
C LEU A 132 13.86 -3.55 -1.19
N LEU A 133 14.33 -4.78 -1.41
CA LEU A 133 14.06 -5.56 -2.62
C LEU A 133 12.56 -5.87 -2.73
N GLN A 134 11.94 -6.41 -1.69
CA GLN A 134 10.49 -6.61 -1.59
C GLN A 134 9.71 -5.33 -1.88
N GLY A 135 10.14 -4.19 -1.34
CA GLY A 135 9.50 -2.89 -1.58
C GLY A 135 9.52 -2.49 -3.06
N VAL A 136 10.63 -2.73 -3.76
CA VAL A 136 10.76 -2.46 -5.20
C VAL A 136 9.84 -3.40 -6.00
N PHE A 137 9.86 -4.70 -5.71
CA PHE A 137 9.04 -5.68 -6.43
C PHE A 137 7.53 -5.54 -6.15
N ALA A 138 7.15 -5.01 -4.98
CA ALA A 138 5.76 -4.64 -4.66
C ALA A 138 5.27 -3.48 -5.56
N GLU A 139 6.15 -2.55 -5.92
CA GLU A 139 5.81 -1.39 -6.75
C GLU A 139 5.80 -1.66 -8.24
N ILE A 140 6.62 -2.59 -8.76
CA ILE A 140 6.75 -2.86 -10.20
C ILE A 140 5.39 -2.96 -10.93
N PRO A 141 4.39 -3.74 -10.45
CA PRO A 141 3.10 -3.86 -11.14
C PRO A 141 2.32 -2.54 -11.14
N PHE A 142 2.30 -1.82 -10.03
CA PHE A 142 1.62 -0.53 -9.94
C PHE A 142 2.32 0.57 -10.76
N LEU A 143 3.65 0.51 -10.87
CA LEU A 143 4.46 1.45 -11.65
C LEU A 143 4.26 1.24 -13.16
N ILE A 144 4.14 -0.01 -13.63
CA ILE A 144 3.76 -0.34 -15.02
C ILE A 144 2.43 0.31 -15.40
N PHE A 145 1.42 0.26 -14.52
CA PHE A 145 0.13 0.94 -14.71
C PHE A 145 0.14 2.43 -14.31
N ARG A 146 1.34 3.03 -14.16
CA ARG A 146 1.60 4.45 -13.84
C ARG A 146 0.79 4.94 -12.61
N LEU A 147 0.55 4.07 -11.63
CA LEU A 147 -0.26 4.35 -10.43
C LEU A 147 -1.67 4.91 -10.75
N ARG A 148 -2.24 4.56 -11.92
CA ARG A 148 -3.58 5.03 -12.35
C ARG A 148 -4.71 4.05 -12.07
N LYS A 149 -4.41 2.79 -11.75
CA LYS A 149 -5.39 1.75 -11.45
C LYS A 149 -4.99 1.02 -10.17
N PHE A 150 -5.95 0.80 -9.29
CA PHE A 150 -5.78 0.06 -8.03
C PHE A 150 -6.90 -0.98 -7.97
N ASN A 151 -6.63 -2.17 -8.46
CA ASN A 151 -7.57 -3.28 -8.55
C ASN A 151 -7.07 -4.46 -7.71
N LEU A 152 -7.97 -5.33 -7.26
CA LEU A 152 -7.62 -6.60 -6.59
C LEU A 152 -6.56 -7.40 -7.37
N THR A 153 -6.70 -7.48 -8.70
CA THR A 153 -5.72 -8.16 -9.58
C THR A 153 -4.31 -7.57 -9.47
N LEU A 154 -4.17 -6.25 -9.31
CA LEU A 154 -2.86 -5.60 -9.17
C LEU A 154 -2.25 -5.85 -7.78
N SER A 155 -3.08 -5.86 -6.73
CA SER A 155 -2.68 -6.27 -5.38
C SER A 155 -2.16 -7.72 -5.37
N VAL A 156 -2.89 -8.63 -6.02
CA VAL A 156 -2.50 -10.05 -6.15
C VAL A 156 -1.21 -10.21 -6.96
N VAL A 157 -1.07 -9.51 -8.09
CA VAL A 157 0.15 -9.56 -8.91
C VAL A 157 1.36 -8.99 -8.15
N SER A 158 1.19 -7.92 -7.34
CA SER A 158 2.29 -7.44 -6.48
C SER A 158 2.65 -8.45 -5.40
N GLY A 159 1.67 -9.05 -4.72
CA GLY A 159 1.93 -10.06 -3.69
C GLY A 159 2.64 -11.30 -4.24
N LEU A 160 2.26 -11.75 -5.44
CA LEU A 160 2.94 -12.82 -6.17
C LEU A 160 4.36 -12.46 -6.57
N LEU A 161 4.59 -11.24 -7.08
CA LEU A 161 5.90 -10.82 -7.57
C LEU A 161 6.91 -10.63 -6.42
N VAL A 162 6.45 -10.12 -5.27
CA VAL A 162 7.25 -10.04 -4.04
C VAL A 162 7.58 -11.43 -3.50
N ALA A 163 6.60 -12.34 -3.43
CA ALA A 163 6.84 -13.71 -2.97
C ALA A 163 7.80 -14.48 -3.89
N PHE A 164 7.74 -14.24 -5.21
CA PHE A 164 8.69 -14.81 -6.16
C PHE A 164 10.11 -14.27 -5.93
N GLU A 165 10.28 -12.95 -5.79
CA GLU A 165 11.59 -12.34 -5.47
C GLU A 165 12.15 -12.91 -4.16
N TYR A 166 11.37 -12.93 -3.09
CA TYR A 166 11.85 -13.37 -1.79
C TYR A 166 12.16 -14.88 -1.75
N GLY A 167 11.35 -15.72 -2.40
CA GLY A 167 11.63 -17.15 -2.53
C GLY A 167 12.91 -17.43 -3.31
N VAL A 168 13.18 -16.66 -4.37
CA VAL A 168 14.46 -16.68 -5.09
C VAL A 168 15.61 -16.21 -4.19
N TYR A 169 15.44 -15.09 -3.47
CA TYR A 169 16.44 -14.57 -2.53
C TYR A 169 16.81 -15.57 -1.42
N LEU A 170 15.83 -16.25 -0.82
CA LEU A 170 16.05 -17.32 0.16
C LEU A 170 16.75 -18.53 -0.45
N THR A 171 16.39 -18.90 -1.68
CA THR A 171 17.02 -20.00 -2.41
C THR A 171 18.51 -19.74 -2.63
N PHE A 172 18.88 -18.53 -3.07
CA PHE A 172 20.28 -18.14 -3.27
C PHE A 172 21.06 -17.87 -1.97
N THR A 173 20.41 -17.38 -0.91
CA THR A 173 21.13 -16.92 0.30
C THR A 173 21.17 -17.98 1.41
N LYS A 174 20.15 -18.83 1.54
CA LYS A 174 19.98 -19.74 2.69
C LYS A 174 19.70 -21.21 2.36
N TYR A 175 19.30 -21.54 1.12
CA TYR A 175 19.01 -22.92 0.72
C TYR A 175 20.00 -23.50 -0.32
N GLN A 176 21.16 -22.89 -0.51
CA GLN A 176 22.23 -23.48 -1.30
C GLN A 176 22.61 -24.85 -0.71
N GLY A 177 22.51 -25.92 -1.53
CA GLY A 177 22.73 -27.30 -1.11
C GLY A 177 21.52 -28.06 -0.54
N LYS A 178 20.32 -27.46 -0.50
CA LYS A 178 19.08 -28.22 -0.21
C LYS A 178 18.61 -29.03 -1.43
N ALA A 179 17.91 -30.14 -1.17
CA ALA A 179 17.35 -30.98 -2.23
C ALA A 179 16.34 -30.19 -3.11
N PRO A 180 16.29 -30.41 -4.44
CA PRO A 180 15.41 -29.67 -5.34
C PRO A 180 13.94 -29.68 -4.91
N THR A 181 13.45 -30.82 -4.40
CA THR A 181 12.07 -30.98 -3.90
C THR A 181 11.73 -29.99 -2.77
N TYR A 182 12.68 -29.68 -1.89
CA TYR A 182 12.50 -28.70 -0.81
C TYR A 182 12.34 -27.29 -1.38
N ILE A 183 13.14 -26.93 -2.39
CA ILE A 183 13.09 -25.63 -3.05
C ILE A 183 11.75 -25.47 -3.80
N THR A 184 11.27 -26.49 -4.51
CA THR A 184 9.96 -26.45 -5.18
C THR A 184 8.81 -26.26 -4.20
N ILE A 185 8.79 -27.00 -3.08
CA ILE A 185 7.74 -26.87 -2.05
C ILE A 185 7.81 -25.49 -1.37
N HIS A 186 9.01 -25.00 -1.06
CA HIS A 186 9.24 -23.65 -0.54
C HIS A 186 8.64 -22.58 -1.48
N MET A 187 9.00 -22.61 -2.77
CA MET A 187 8.52 -21.66 -3.76
C MET A 187 6.99 -21.69 -3.93
N LEU A 188 6.38 -22.87 -3.99
CA LEU A 188 4.92 -22.99 -4.08
C LEU A 188 4.21 -22.40 -2.86
N ASN A 189 4.70 -22.68 -1.66
CA ASN A 189 4.16 -22.12 -0.43
C ASN A 189 4.35 -20.60 -0.33
N GLU A 190 5.47 -20.06 -0.81
CA GLU A 190 5.67 -18.60 -0.92
C GLU A 190 4.65 -17.96 -1.86
N LEU A 191 4.49 -18.48 -3.08
CA LEU A 191 3.56 -17.91 -4.05
C LEU A 191 2.11 -17.92 -3.51
N ILE A 192 1.70 -19.00 -2.84
CA ILE A 192 0.39 -19.09 -2.17
C ILE A 192 0.29 -18.07 -1.02
N SER A 193 1.34 -17.92 -0.20
CA SER A 193 1.38 -16.96 0.90
C SER A 193 1.30 -15.51 0.42
N GLY A 194 2.10 -15.14 -0.59
CA GLY A 194 2.09 -13.82 -1.21
C GLY A 194 0.75 -13.48 -1.85
N LEU A 195 0.14 -14.43 -2.57
CA LEU A 195 -1.19 -14.25 -3.14
C LEU A 195 -2.25 -13.98 -2.06
N LEU A 196 -2.30 -14.83 -1.02
CA LEU A 196 -3.35 -14.76 0.00
C LEU A 196 -3.15 -13.61 0.99
N LEU A 197 -1.94 -13.45 1.54
CA LEU A 197 -1.65 -12.44 2.56
C LEU A 197 -1.33 -11.09 1.91
N SER A 198 -0.28 -11.02 1.09
CA SER A 198 0.18 -9.75 0.50
C SER A 198 -0.74 -9.21 -0.59
N GLY A 199 -1.48 -10.08 -1.28
CA GLY A 199 -2.45 -9.73 -2.32
C GLY A 199 -3.87 -9.54 -1.81
N VAL A 200 -4.52 -10.63 -1.39
CA VAL A 200 -5.95 -10.66 -1.06
C VAL A 200 -6.27 -10.03 0.29
N LEU A 201 -5.59 -10.43 1.37
CA LEU A 201 -5.82 -9.89 2.71
C LEU A 201 -5.53 -8.37 2.76
N VAL A 202 -4.44 -7.91 2.14
CA VAL A 202 -4.12 -6.48 2.01
C VAL A 202 -5.24 -5.70 1.29
N TRP A 203 -5.84 -6.27 0.24
CA TRP A 203 -7.00 -5.65 -0.41
C TRP A 203 -8.21 -5.53 0.52
N PHE A 204 -8.50 -6.57 1.32
CA PHE A 204 -9.56 -6.51 2.32
C PHE A 204 -9.28 -5.52 3.46
N VAL A 205 -8.03 -5.43 3.93
CA VAL A 205 -7.58 -4.42 4.90
C VAL A 205 -7.77 -3.02 4.33
N TYR A 206 -7.37 -2.78 3.07
CA TYR A 206 -7.62 -1.52 2.37
C TYR A 206 -9.12 -1.18 2.27
N LEU A 207 -9.98 -2.15 1.94
CA LEU A 207 -11.44 -1.97 1.93
C LEU A 207 -12.01 -1.67 3.33
N ALA A 208 -11.49 -2.30 4.39
CA ALA A 208 -11.91 -2.04 5.76
C ALA A 208 -11.50 -0.64 6.22
N LEU A 209 -10.26 -0.21 5.94
CA LEU A 209 -9.77 1.15 6.19
C LEU A 209 -10.54 2.21 5.40
N ARG A 210 -11.03 1.89 4.19
CA ARG A 210 -11.93 2.77 3.44
C ARG A 210 -13.30 2.90 4.13
N LYS A 211 -13.85 1.82 4.69
CA LYS A 211 -15.16 1.83 5.38
C LYS A 211 -15.16 2.62 6.70
N THR A 212 -14.02 2.80 7.36
CA THR A 212 -13.93 3.56 8.62
C THR A 212 -13.83 5.07 8.43
N GLY A 213 -13.83 5.59 7.20
CA GLY A 213 -13.76 7.04 6.91
C GLY A 213 -12.40 7.69 7.21
N ALA A 214 -11.46 6.98 7.85
CA ALA A 214 -10.11 7.49 8.17
C ALA A 214 -9.31 7.91 6.92
N LEU A 215 -9.68 7.39 5.74
CA LEU A 215 -9.09 7.72 4.45
C LEU A 215 -9.68 8.97 3.76
N ASP A 216 -10.77 9.55 4.24
CA ASP A 216 -11.46 10.66 3.56
C ASP A 216 -10.57 11.92 3.42
N ASN A 217 -9.63 12.12 4.35
CA ASN A 217 -8.64 13.19 4.28
C ASN A 217 -7.49 12.92 3.29
N PHE A 218 -7.28 11.69 2.83
CA PHE A 218 -6.12 11.27 2.04
C PHE A 218 -6.42 11.13 0.53
N ALA A 219 -5.38 10.85 -0.26
CA ALA A 219 -5.49 10.74 -1.72
C ALA A 219 -6.37 9.56 -2.17
N SER A 220 -6.47 8.52 -1.33
CA SER A 220 -7.24 7.30 -1.56
C SER A 220 -8.75 7.46 -1.33
N GLY A 221 -9.18 8.28 -0.35
CA GLY A 221 -10.60 8.64 -0.19
C GLY A 221 -11.11 9.60 -1.28
N ARG A 222 -10.23 10.46 -1.81
CA ARG A 222 -10.58 11.51 -2.79
C ARG A 222 -10.66 11.08 -4.26
N SER A 223 -10.35 9.83 -4.62
CA SER A 223 -10.59 9.33 -5.99
C SER A 223 -12.00 8.78 -6.19
N ASP A 224 -12.64 8.29 -5.12
CA ASP A 224 -13.81 7.40 -5.24
C ASP A 224 -15.15 8.15 -4.99
N ARG A 225 -15.13 9.47 -5.11
CA ARG A 225 -16.28 10.41 -5.11
C ARG A 225 -16.34 11.24 -6.41
N ALA A 226 -15.68 10.80 -7.47
CA ALA A 226 -15.70 11.40 -8.80
C ALA A 226 -16.28 10.39 -9.81
#